data_AF-K1ZQL5-F1
#
_entry.id   AF-K1ZQL5-F1
#
_cell.length_a   1.000
_cell.length_b   1.000
_cell.length_c   1.000
_cell.angle_alpha   90.00
_cell.angle_beta   90.00
_cell.angle_gamma   90.00
#
_symmetry.space_group_name_H-M   'P 1'
#
loop_
_entity.id
_entity.type
_entity.pdbx_description
1 polymer ?
#
loop_
_entity_poly.entity_id
_entity_poly.type
_entity_poly.pdbx_seq_one_letter_code
_entity_poly.pdbx_strand_id
1 'polypeptide(L)'
;MIKRKVFFMLFILLSVFVFDARAAYQSRFDAVNFEPAVDDSNYFTVYGSRTLTAWQGHAGFYFDYANRPLEFRATAGAVGRQSVLDHTIIFDALGSIGITDWFEVGVNMPVALYNWYYTDDVNAAADFGSSMGDMLIMTKFRFVDIDKYHVGLSLVPYVSLPTGDVVRYTGSGHVMGGARLVFDAKFHERFEMSLNAGYLMHDDVQRTFNFANGSTSTIRVDDWVDFGVGMNVKASRYFQLIAEAYGNTQILHGGVFTTNTTSLEAGAGMRYFFGDSGFALGWGGTAGLIEGVGTPRFRGYVGLTWTAPETQACPPCAPDPRIKDNKIVIWGKIFFDTAKATIKPVSYPVLDDVVDVLRTHPEIRLVEVQGHCDWRGSDSYNLGLSQRRTESVRQYLINAGIDGNRLRAVGYGESQPIASNDTVEGMSQNRRVEFVIIESSAGYTTTPNSSDSSRNTYAPIHEIRNGVTVGATPQAVSQVQAPEASPVAVIPEPVRPLYPSQVVNQERATAVPRTAKIQLGVPMPVVPIMQPEVASPSQDVVTTPQMQQTGLERVGSAKQVEDPNDTFLDQEVIEETTLPENDTETNPDLVPESVPAPSQN
;
A
#
# COMPACT_ATOMS: atom_id res chain seq x y z
N MET A 1 -15.33 14.86 23.88
CA MET A 1 -15.29 13.43 24.29
C MET A 1 -16.66 12.74 24.29
N ILE A 2 -17.76 13.36 24.75
CA ILE A 2 -19.08 12.71 24.87
C ILE A 2 -19.78 12.43 23.53
N LYS A 3 -19.63 13.32 22.52
CA LYS A 3 -20.22 13.11 21.17
C LYS A 3 -19.61 11.93 20.40
N ARG A 4 -18.34 11.57 20.66
CA ARG A 4 -17.67 10.41 20.03
C ARG A 4 -18.19 9.07 20.58
N LYS A 5 -18.59 9.00 21.85
CA LYS A 5 -19.06 7.75 22.46
C LYS A 5 -20.46 7.33 22.01
N VAL A 6 -21.34 8.30 21.73
CA VAL A 6 -22.72 8.03 21.31
C VAL A 6 -22.78 7.52 19.86
N PHE A 7 -21.92 8.02 18.97
CA PHE A 7 -21.85 7.54 17.57
C PHE A 7 -21.15 6.17 17.47
N PHE A 8 -20.13 5.94 18.30
CA PHE A 8 -19.41 4.66 18.39
C PHE A 8 -20.32 3.50 18.85
N MET A 9 -21.25 3.78 19.77
CA MET A 9 -22.19 2.76 20.27
C MET A 9 -23.34 2.46 19.30
N LEU A 10 -23.74 3.42 18.46
CA LEU A 10 -24.81 3.22 17.47
C LEU A 10 -24.33 2.47 16.21
N PHE A 11 -23.03 2.59 15.85
CA PHE A 11 -22.46 1.93 14.67
C PHE A 11 -21.98 0.50 14.94
N ILE A 12 -21.49 0.21 16.16
CA ILE A 12 -21.22 -1.16 16.62
C ILE A 12 -22.54 -1.97 16.67
N LEU A 13 -23.68 -1.32 16.93
CA LEU A 13 -24.99 -1.99 16.93
C LEU A 13 -25.51 -2.34 15.52
N LEU A 14 -24.98 -1.73 14.45
CA LEU A 14 -25.38 -2.04 13.07
C LEU A 14 -24.50 -3.13 12.42
N SER A 15 -23.34 -3.43 13.01
CA SER A 15 -22.40 -4.46 12.52
C SER A 15 -22.57 -5.84 13.18
N VAL A 16 -23.44 -5.96 14.19
CA VAL A 16 -23.66 -7.23 14.93
C VAL A 16 -24.93 -7.99 14.48
N PHE A 17 -25.69 -7.49 13.50
CA PHE A 17 -26.82 -8.25 12.93
C PHE A 17 -26.35 -9.13 11.76
N VAL A 18 -25.67 -10.23 12.08
CA VAL A 18 -25.60 -11.39 11.20
C VAL A 18 -26.99 -12.04 11.23
N PHE A 19 -27.74 -11.94 10.14
CA PHE A 19 -28.97 -12.70 9.98
C PHE A 19 -28.59 -14.19 9.86
N ASP A 20 -28.92 -14.98 10.89
CA ASP A 20 -28.89 -16.44 10.84
C ASP A 20 -30.03 -16.93 9.92
N ALA A 21 -29.82 -16.81 8.61
CA ALA A 21 -30.72 -17.33 7.59
C ALA A 21 -30.21 -18.70 7.16
N ARG A 22 -30.50 -19.72 7.98
CA ARG A 22 -30.25 -21.13 7.62
C ARG A 22 -31.17 -21.55 6.47
N ALA A 23 -30.73 -21.35 5.25
CA ALA A 23 -31.18 -22.13 4.11
C ALA A 23 -30.08 -23.14 3.78
N ALA A 24 -30.44 -24.41 3.74
CA ALA A 24 -29.56 -25.50 3.33
C ALA A 24 -29.21 -25.37 1.83
N TYR A 25 -28.29 -24.45 1.51
CA TYR A 25 -27.62 -24.37 0.22
C TYR A 25 -26.34 -25.20 0.31
N GLN A 26 -26.00 -25.90 -0.76
CA GLN A 26 -24.81 -26.76 -0.81
C GLN A 26 -23.53 -25.92 -0.65
N SER A 27 -23.06 -25.75 0.58
CA SER A 27 -21.93 -24.90 0.94
C SER A 27 -20.63 -25.40 0.30
N ARG A 28 -19.90 -24.49 -0.36
CA ARG A 28 -18.59 -24.75 -1.00
C ARG A 28 -17.59 -23.70 -0.48
N PHE A 29 -16.29 -23.95 -0.63
CA PHE A 29 -15.26 -23.01 -0.22
C PHE A 29 -14.85 -22.12 -1.40
N ASP A 30 -14.51 -20.86 -1.09
CA ASP A 30 -13.92 -19.93 -2.06
C ASP A 30 -12.43 -20.25 -2.22
N ALA A 31 -11.96 -20.35 -3.46
CA ALA A 31 -10.56 -20.57 -3.79
C ALA A 31 -9.84 -19.29 -4.24
N VAL A 32 -10.54 -18.15 -4.26
CA VAL A 32 -9.98 -16.83 -4.52
C VAL A 32 -9.34 -16.30 -3.23
N ASN A 33 -8.01 -16.23 -3.21
CA ASN A 33 -7.24 -15.83 -2.02
C ASN A 33 -6.53 -14.47 -2.15
N PHE A 34 -6.65 -13.80 -3.31
CA PHE A 34 -6.13 -12.44 -3.47
C PHE A 34 -7.27 -11.46 -3.31
N GLU A 35 -7.24 -10.76 -2.19
CA GLU A 35 -8.17 -9.69 -1.86
C GLU A 35 -7.36 -8.40 -1.77
N PRO A 36 -7.28 -7.59 -2.85
CA PRO A 36 -6.53 -6.35 -2.78
C PRO A 36 -7.15 -5.41 -1.75
N ALA A 37 -6.30 -4.70 -1.00
CA ALA A 37 -6.71 -3.69 -0.05
C ALA A 37 -7.57 -2.63 -0.77
N VAL A 38 -8.77 -2.40 -0.24
CA VAL A 38 -9.81 -1.60 -0.88
C VAL A 38 -9.57 -0.09 -0.76
N ASP A 39 -8.63 0.29 0.08
CA ASP A 39 -8.27 1.66 0.39
C ASP A 39 -6.91 2.04 -0.19
N ASP A 40 -6.49 3.29 0.01
CA ASP A 40 -5.14 3.75 -0.35
C ASP A 40 -4.09 3.26 0.66
N SER A 41 -4.16 1.96 0.98
CA SER A 41 -3.19 1.26 1.78
C SER A 41 -1.84 1.32 1.06
N ASN A 42 -0.75 1.48 1.81
CA ASN A 42 0.63 1.49 1.30
C ASN A 42 1.13 0.11 0.82
N TYR A 43 0.20 -0.81 0.60
CA TYR A 43 0.36 -2.25 0.43
C TYR A 43 -0.67 -2.72 -0.62
N PHE A 44 -0.53 -3.94 -1.14
CA PHE A 44 -1.41 -4.53 -2.13
C PHE A 44 -2.53 -5.37 -1.50
N THR A 45 -2.20 -6.28 -0.60
CA THR A 45 -3.17 -7.18 0.06
C THR A 45 -3.19 -6.96 1.57
N VAL A 46 -2.03 -6.63 2.15
CA VAL A 46 -1.94 -6.23 3.55
C VAL A 46 -2.61 -4.86 3.74
N TYR A 47 -3.43 -4.69 4.75
CA TYR A 47 -4.01 -3.40 5.13
C TYR A 47 -3.06 -2.57 5.97
N GLY A 48 -3.00 -1.27 5.73
CA GLY A 48 -2.45 -0.28 6.66
C GLY A 48 -3.51 0.30 7.61
N SER A 49 -3.03 0.89 8.70
CA SER A 49 -3.83 1.54 9.75
C SER A 49 -4.36 2.92 9.37
N ARG A 50 -3.77 3.56 8.34
CA ARG A 50 -4.23 4.85 7.81
C ARG A 50 -5.63 4.70 7.23
N THR A 51 -6.43 5.74 7.37
CA THR A 51 -7.73 5.90 6.71
C THR A 51 -7.64 7.07 5.75
N LEU A 52 -8.48 7.04 4.72
CA LEU A 52 -8.75 8.21 3.87
C LEU A 52 -9.19 9.41 4.73
N THR A 53 -8.88 10.62 4.27
CA THR A 53 -9.32 11.84 4.95
C THR A 53 -10.82 12.07 4.78
N ALA A 54 -11.39 12.97 5.57
CA ALA A 54 -12.82 13.26 5.55
C ALA A 54 -13.32 13.65 4.14
N TRP A 55 -14.25 12.86 3.62
CA TRP A 55 -14.86 12.91 2.29
C TRP A 55 -13.91 12.64 1.11
N GLN A 56 -12.71 12.12 1.37
CA GLN A 56 -11.81 11.68 0.32
C GLN A 56 -12.28 10.34 -0.24
N GLY A 57 -12.38 10.27 -1.57
CA GLY A 57 -12.70 9.04 -2.29
C GLY A 57 -11.45 8.34 -2.80
N HIS A 58 -11.52 7.02 -2.89
CA HIS A 58 -10.55 6.18 -3.56
C HIS A 58 -11.30 5.17 -4.45
N ALA A 59 -10.75 4.90 -5.63
CA ALA A 59 -11.28 3.91 -6.53
C ALA A 59 -10.14 3.26 -7.30
N GLY A 60 -10.32 2.01 -7.70
CA GLY A 60 -9.31 1.32 -8.48
C GLY A 60 -9.80 0.01 -9.03
N PHE A 61 -8.92 -0.62 -9.79
CA PHE A 61 -9.12 -1.98 -10.21
C PHE A 61 -7.81 -2.74 -10.28
N TYR A 62 -7.88 -4.04 -10.06
CA TYR A 62 -6.76 -4.97 -10.25
C TYR A 62 -7.15 -6.08 -11.22
N PHE A 63 -6.15 -6.54 -11.96
CA PHE A 63 -6.19 -7.80 -12.67
C PHE A 63 -5.15 -8.71 -12.02
N ASP A 64 -5.54 -9.90 -11.59
CA ASP A 64 -4.60 -10.92 -11.14
C ASP A 64 -4.73 -12.20 -11.97
N TYR A 65 -3.61 -12.88 -12.11
CA TYR A 65 -3.50 -14.20 -12.70
C TYR A 65 -2.86 -15.14 -11.69
N ALA A 66 -3.56 -16.21 -11.35
CA ALA A 66 -3.10 -17.26 -10.46
C ALA A 66 -2.91 -18.58 -11.22
N ASN A 67 -1.74 -19.20 -11.06
CA ASN A 67 -1.44 -20.53 -11.59
C ASN A 67 -1.55 -21.58 -10.49
N ARG A 68 -2.42 -22.57 -10.72
CA ARG A 68 -2.75 -23.66 -9.82
C ARG A 68 -3.09 -23.21 -8.40
N PRO A 69 -4.10 -22.34 -8.20
CA PRO A 69 -4.51 -21.89 -6.88
C PRO A 69 -5.11 -23.01 -6.00
N LEU A 70 -5.41 -24.19 -6.57
CA LEU A 70 -5.92 -25.33 -5.83
C LEU A 70 -5.37 -26.66 -6.37
N GLU A 71 -4.38 -27.23 -5.67
CA GLU A 71 -3.71 -28.49 -6.02
C GLU A 71 -3.67 -29.45 -4.82
N PHE A 72 -3.94 -30.74 -5.05
CA PHE A 72 -3.88 -31.78 -4.01
C PHE A 72 -2.75 -32.77 -4.26
N ARG A 73 -2.18 -33.29 -3.16
CA ARG A 73 -1.34 -34.48 -3.15
C ARG A 73 -2.20 -35.72 -2.92
N ALA A 74 -2.14 -36.69 -3.84
CA ALA A 74 -2.88 -37.93 -3.70
C ALA A 74 -2.37 -38.74 -2.48
N THR A 75 -3.28 -39.13 -1.58
CA THR A 75 -2.97 -39.91 -0.36
C THR A 75 -3.38 -41.36 -0.57
N ALA A 76 -2.73 -42.08 -1.49
CA ALA A 76 -2.70 -43.57 -1.55
C ALA A 76 -2.05 -44.04 -2.87
N GLY A 77 -0.77 -44.42 -2.84
CA GLY A 77 -0.12 -45.23 -3.88
C GLY A 77 0.03 -44.65 -5.29
N ALA A 78 -0.64 -43.55 -5.61
CA ALA A 78 -0.53 -42.84 -6.89
C ALA A 78 0.50 -41.71 -6.78
N VAL A 79 1.57 -41.80 -7.56
CA VAL A 79 2.56 -40.73 -7.71
C VAL A 79 1.98 -39.70 -8.68
N GLY A 80 1.44 -38.59 -8.18
CA GLY A 80 0.98 -37.49 -9.03
C GLY A 80 0.20 -36.42 -8.28
N ARG A 81 0.47 -35.15 -8.59
CA ARG A 81 -0.32 -34.01 -8.13
C ARG A 81 -1.58 -33.89 -9.00
N GLN A 82 -2.71 -33.54 -8.40
CA GLN A 82 -3.96 -33.33 -9.14
C GLN A 82 -4.54 -31.96 -8.80
N SER A 83 -4.71 -31.14 -9.84
CA SER A 83 -5.14 -29.75 -9.76
C SER A 83 -6.65 -29.66 -9.99
N VAL A 84 -7.35 -28.88 -9.18
CA VAL A 84 -8.80 -28.62 -9.34
C VAL A 84 -9.05 -27.28 -10.01
N LEU A 85 -8.17 -26.30 -9.80
CA LEU A 85 -8.12 -25.04 -10.53
C LEU A 85 -6.74 -24.88 -11.13
N ASP A 86 -6.63 -24.82 -12.46
CA ASP A 86 -5.33 -24.68 -13.13
C ASP A 86 -4.94 -23.22 -13.36
N HIS A 87 -5.89 -22.41 -13.82
CA HIS A 87 -5.67 -21.03 -14.21
C HIS A 87 -6.88 -20.19 -13.83
N THR A 88 -6.63 -19.09 -13.14
CA THR A 88 -7.64 -18.13 -12.71
C THR A 88 -7.18 -16.73 -13.09
N ILE A 89 -8.07 -15.98 -13.73
CA ILE A 89 -7.91 -14.53 -13.98
C ILE A 89 -9.10 -13.83 -13.34
N ILE A 90 -8.83 -12.94 -12.38
CA ILE A 90 -9.86 -12.15 -11.71
C ILE A 90 -9.61 -10.67 -11.96
N PHE A 91 -10.73 -9.96 -12.08
CA PHE A 91 -10.80 -8.52 -12.09
C PHE A 91 -11.47 -8.05 -10.80
N ASP A 92 -10.75 -7.30 -9.99
CA ASP A 92 -11.26 -6.66 -8.78
C ASP A 92 -11.63 -5.21 -9.08
N ALA A 93 -12.86 -4.82 -8.77
CA ALA A 93 -13.28 -3.42 -8.76
C ALA A 93 -13.39 -2.93 -7.31
N LEU A 94 -12.59 -1.91 -6.98
CA LEU A 94 -12.43 -1.38 -5.63
C LEU A 94 -12.99 0.04 -5.53
N GLY A 95 -13.62 0.35 -4.40
CA GLY A 95 -14.00 1.71 -4.07
C GLY A 95 -14.11 1.92 -2.56
N SER A 96 -13.60 3.05 -2.08
CA SER A 96 -13.69 3.44 -0.67
C SER A 96 -13.86 4.94 -0.51
N ILE A 97 -14.39 5.33 0.65
CA ILE A 97 -14.60 6.72 1.04
C ILE A 97 -14.27 6.91 2.52
N GLY A 98 -13.42 7.88 2.80
CA GLY A 98 -13.21 8.38 4.15
C GLY A 98 -14.42 9.19 4.56
N ILE A 99 -15.19 8.74 5.55
CA ILE A 99 -16.30 9.54 6.09
C ILE A 99 -15.75 10.61 7.03
N THR A 100 -14.70 10.25 7.76
CA THR A 100 -13.90 11.13 8.63
C THR A 100 -12.45 10.64 8.63
N ASP A 101 -11.52 11.43 9.16
CA ASP A 101 -10.11 11.00 9.28
C ASP A 101 -9.90 9.81 10.23
N TRP A 102 -10.93 9.25 10.86
CA TRP A 102 -10.81 8.05 11.71
C TRP A 102 -11.77 6.93 11.30
N PHE A 103 -12.60 7.15 10.27
CA PHE A 103 -13.63 6.21 9.85
C PHE A 103 -13.80 6.20 8.34
N GLU A 104 -13.68 5.02 7.75
CA GLU A 104 -13.73 4.78 6.31
C GLU A 104 -14.63 3.57 6.01
N VAL A 105 -15.24 3.60 4.82
CA VAL A 105 -16.06 2.51 4.28
C VAL A 105 -15.53 2.15 2.90
N GLY A 106 -15.37 0.85 2.62
CA GLY A 106 -14.89 0.34 1.34
C GLY A 106 -15.69 -0.86 0.84
N VAL A 107 -15.64 -1.09 -0.47
CA VAL A 107 -16.23 -2.24 -1.16
C VAL A 107 -15.24 -2.82 -2.18
N ASN A 108 -15.08 -4.15 -2.20
CA ASN A 108 -14.45 -4.90 -3.29
C ASN A 108 -15.50 -5.76 -4.00
N MET A 109 -15.39 -5.83 -5.32
CA MET A 109 -16.21 -6.68 -6.17
C MET A 109 -15.30 -7.46 -7.13
N PRO A 110 -14.97 -8.72 -6.80
CA PRO A 110 -14.22 -9.60 -7.67
C PRO A 110 -15.10 -10.18 -8.78
N VAL A 111 -14.54 -10.28 -9.99
CA VAL A 111 -15.15 -10.94 -11.15
C VAL A 111 -14.11 -11.86 -11.77
N ALA A 112 -14.32 -13.17 -11.65
CA ALA A 112 -13.52 -14.15 -12.38
C ALA A 112 -13.84 -14.03 -13.88
N LEU A 113 -12.86 -13.62 -14.67
CA LEU A 113 -12.98 -13.50 -16.12
C LEU A 113 -12.72 -14.83 -16.81
N TYR A 114 -11.83 -15.64 -16.22
CA TYR A 114 -11.43 -16.93 -16.75
C TYR A 114 -11.03 -17.87 -15.63
N ASN A 115 -11.76 -18.97 -15.46
CA ASN A 115 -11.41 -20.06 -14.57
C ASN A 115 -11.39 -21.38 -15.35
N TRP A 116 -10.28 -22.10 -15.26
CA TRP A 116 -10.20 -23.49 -15.70
C TRP A 116 -10.40 -24.40 -14.49
N TYR A 117 -11.55 -25.07 -14.42
CA TYR A 117 -11.95 -25.82 -13.23
C TYR A 117 -12.43 -27.24 -13.55
N TYR A 118 -12.19 -28.13 -12.59
CA TYR A 118 -12.74 -29.49 -12.56
C TYR A 118 -13.88 -29.54 -11.54
N THR A 119 -15.01 -30.14 -11.93
CA THR A 119 -16.13 -30.39 -11.01
C THR A 119 -15.79 -31.50 -10.02
N ASP A 120 -16.69 -31.79 -9.07
CA ASP A 120 -16.53 -32.77 -7.97
C ASP A 120 -16.07 -34.19 -8.45
N ASP A 121 -16.21 -34.46 -9.74
CA ASP A 121 -15.57 -35.55 -10.46
C ASP A 121 -14.43 -35.00 -11.34
N VAL A 122 -13.18 -35.18 -10.89
CA VAL A 122 -11.97 -34.72 -11.60
C VAL A 122 -11.74 -35.52 -12.91
N ASN A 123 -12.58 -36.52 -13.20
CA ASN A 123 -12.65 -37.22 -14.49
C ASN A 123 -13.46 -36.47 -15.57
N ALA A 124 -14.23 -35.45 -15.21
CA ALA A 124 -14.99 -34.65 -16.16
C ALA A 124 -14.09 -33.73 -16.99
N ALA A 125 -14.49 -33.41 -18.22
CA ALA A 125 -13.80 -32.41 -19.02
C ALA A 125 -13.78 -31.07 -18.29
N ALA A 126 -12.63 -30.40 -18.28
CA ALA A 126 -12.51 -29.06 -17.70
C ALA A 126 -13.48 -28.10 -18.39
N ASP A 127 -14.16 -27.28 -17.59
CA ASP A 127 -15.06 -26.23 -18.08
C ASP A 127 -14.43 -24.86 -17.84
N PHE A 128 -14.85 -23.87 -18.64
CA PHE A 128 -14.35 -22.50 -18.55
C PHE A 128 -15.48 -21.48 -18.60
N GLY A 129 -15.34 -20.39 -17.85
CA GLY A 129 -16.26 -19.27 -17.94
C GLY A 129 -15.97 -18.16 -16.95
N SER A 130 -16.80 -17.14 -16.99
CA SER A 130 -16.78 -16.03 -16.03
C SER A 130 -17.83 -16.21 -14.93
N SER A 131 -17.52 -15.74 -13.74
CA SER A 131 -18.45 -15.67 -12.61
C SER A 131 -18.14 -14.45 -11.77
N MET A 132 -19.16 -13.93 -11.09
CA MET A 132 -18.90 -12.99 -10.00
C MET A 132 -18.25 -13.76 -8.85
N GLY A 133 -17.45 -13.06 -8.05
CA GLY A 133 -17.04 -13.54 -6.74
C GLY A 133 -17.91 -12.98 -5.63
N ASP A 134 -17.59 -13.33 -4.38
CA ASP A 134 -18.26 -12.76 -3.22
C ASP A 134 -17.86 -11.30 -3.02
N MET A 135 -18.85 -10.42 -2.87
CA MET A 135 -18.60 -8.99 -2.66
C MET A 135 -18.20 -8.71 -1.23
N LEU A 136 -17.10 -7.99 -1.04
CA LEU A 136 -16.62 -7.58 0.28
C LEU A 136 -17.07 -6.17 0.59
N ILE A 137 -17.67 -5.96 1.76
CA ILE A 137 -17.90 -4.64 2.34
C ILE A 137 -17.06 -4.53 3.59
N MET A 138 -16.24 -3.49 3.69
CA MET A 138 -15.39 -3.24 4.84
C MET A 138 -15.65 -1.87 5.46
N THR A 139 -15.38 -1.79 6.75
CA THR A 139 -15.29 -0.55 7.50
C THR A 139 -13.94 -0.50 8.19
N LYS A 140 -13.34 0.68 8.33
CA LYS A 140 -12.05 0.84 9.00
C LYS A 140 -12.14 1.94 10.05
N PHE A 141 -11.71 1.63 11.26
CA PHE A 141 -11.66 2.54 12.40
C PHE A 141 -10.22 2.75 12.84
N ARG A 142 -9.70 3.97 12.64
CA ARG A 142 -8.34 4.35 13.06
C ARG A 142 -8.35 4.83 14.51
N PHE A 143 -7.61 4.16 15.37
CA PHE A 143 -7.46 4.52 16.78
C PHE A 143 -6.20 5.33 17.05
N VAL A 144 -5.10 4.96 16.40
CA VAL A 144 -3.80 5.62 16.54
C VAL A 144 -3.30 6.02 15.16
N ASP A 145 -2.89 7.29 15.05
CA ASP A 145 -2.38 7.86 13.82
C ASP A 145 -0.86 7.65 13.71
N ILE A 146 -0.46 6.85 12.72
CA ILE A 146 0.94 6.54 12.42
C ILE A 146 1.77 7.80 12.13
N ASP A 147 1.19 8.82 11.50
CA ASP A 147 1.92 10.03 11.12
C ASP A 147 2.19 10.93 12.33
N LYS A 148 1.43 10.76 13.42
CA LYS A 148 1.61 11.49 14.69
C LYS A 148 2.51 10.77 15.69
N TYR A 149 2.43 9.44 15.76
CA TYR A 149 3.08 8.66 16.82
C TYR A 149 4.13 7.66 16.33
N HIS A 150 4.43 7.62 15.02
CA HIS A 150 5.28 6.60 14.37
C HIS A 150 4.77 5.16 14.49
N VAL A 151 3.63 4.95 15.13
CA VAL A 151 2.91 3.68 15.23
C VAL A 151 1.43 3.93 14.96
N GLY A 152 0.80 3.00 14.28
CA GLY A 152 -0.60 3.08 13.89
C GLY A 152 -1.39 1.88 14.39
N LEU A 153 -2.67 2.07 14.67
CA LEU A 153 -3.57 1.00 15.09
C LEU A 153 -4.96 1.24 14.52
N SER A 154 -5.50 0.25 13.82
CA SER A 154 -6.89 0.27 13.33
C SER A 154 -7.58 -1.09 13.52
N LEU A 155 -8.91 -1.04 13.52
CA LEU A 155 -9.78 -2.22 13.42
C LEU A 155 -10.55 -2.13 12.11
N VAL A 156 -10.57 -3.23 11.36
CA VAL A 156 -11.23 -3.37 10.06
C VAL A 156 -12.29 -4.48 10.15
N PRO A 157 -13.53 -4.18 10.56
CA PRO A 157 -14.64 -5.12 10.41
C PRO A 157 -15.05 -5.23 8.93
N TYR A 158 -15.34 -6.44 8.48
CA TYR A 158 -15.76 -6.71 7.11
C TYR A 158 -16.83 -7.80 7.04
N VAL A 159 -17.61 -7.75 5.96
CA VAL A 159 -18.67 -8.70 5.63
C VAL A 159 -18.52 -9.09 4.17
N SER A 160 -18.49 -10.38 3.89
CA SER A 160 -18.53 -10.93 2.54
C SER A 160 -19.96 -11.38 2.21
N LEU A 161 -20.46 -10.96 1.06
CA LEU A 161 -21.80 -11.26 0.57
C LEU A 161 -21.73 -12.39 -0.47
N PRO A 162 -22.63 -13.39 -0.40
CA PRO A 162 -22.61 -14.56 -1.28
C PRO A 162 -23.14 -14.26 -2.68
N THR A 163 -22.44 -13.40 -3.40
CA THR A 163 -22.73 -13.06 -4.80
C THR A 163 -22.00 -13.96 -5.77
N GLY A 164 -21.01 -14.73 -5.30
CA GLY A 164 -20.18 -15.59 -6.10
C GLY A 164 -20.81 -16.92 -6.47
N ASP A 165 -20.24 -17.56 -7.48
CA ASP A 165 -20.68 -18.88 -7.95
C ASP A 165 -19.96 -19.99 -7.17
N VAL A 166 -20.72 -20.68 -6.33
CA VAL A 166 -20.25 -21.82 -5.54
C VAL A 166 -19.71 -22.95 -6.43
N VAL A 167 -20.31 -23.21 -7.59
CA VAL A 167 -19.90 -24.32 -8.48
C VAL A 167 -18.52 -24.07 -9.07
N ARG A 168 -18.19 -22.80 -9.29
CA ARG A 168 -16.94 -22.34 -9.91
C ARG A 168 -15.86 -21.94 -8.91
N TYR A 169 -16.07 -22.20 -7.62
CA TYR A 169 -15.15 -21.88 -6.53
C TYR A 169 -14.81 -20.37 -6.43
N THR A 170 -15.73 -19.51 -6.86
CA THR A 170 -15.57 -18.05 -6.73
C THR A 170 -16.47 -17.46 -5.64
N GLY A 171 -17.23 -18.30 -4.93
CA GLY A 171 -18.04 -17.85 -3.81
C GLY A 171 -18.30 -18.96 -2.80
N SER A 172 -18.54 -18.54 -1.58
CA SER A 172 -18.83 -19.39 -0.42
C SER A 172 -20.29 -19.85 -0.36
N GLY A 173 -21.19 -19.06 -0.97
CA GLY A 173 -22.64 -19.28 -0.96
C GLY A 173 -23.33 -18.93 0.36
N HIS A 174 -22.63 -18.32 1.31
CA HIS A 174 -23.17 -17.81 2.58
C HIS A 174 -22.57 -16.45 2.94
N VAL A 175 -23.20 -15.73 3.87
CA VAL A 175 -22.64 -14.46 4.37
C VAL A 175 -21.55 -14.77 5.37
N MET A 176 -20.36 -14.23 5.15
CA MET A 176 -19.23 -14.36 6.09
C MET A 176 -18.97 -13.02 6.77
N GLY A 177 -18.59 -13.04 8.04
CA GLY A 177 -18.34 -11.83 8.83
C GLY A 177 -17.07 -11.96 9.64
N GLY A 178 -16.24 -10.92 9.63
CA GLY A 178 -14.95 -10.96 10.31
C GLY A 178 -14.48 -9.58 10.76
N ALA A 179 -13.37 -9.59 11.48
CA ALA A 179 -12.68 -8.36 11.86
C ALA A 179 -11.17 -8.58 11.87
N ARG A 180 -10.44 -7.56 11.41
CA ARG A 180 -8.98 -7.55 11.33
C ARG A 180 -8.42 -6.42 12.17
N LEU A 181 -7.45 -6.73 13.02
CA LEU A 181 -6.63 -5.76 13.71
C LEU A 181 -5.39 -5.45 12.86
N VAL A 182 -5.10 -4.17 12.68
CA VAL A 182 -3.97 -3.70 11.88
C VAL A 182 -3.06 -2.85 12.77
N PHE A 183 -1.79 -3.21 12.83
CA PHE A 183 -0.75 -2.47 13.52
C PHE A 183 0.34 -2.05 12.53
N ASP A 184 0.65 -0.76 12.49
CA ASP A 184 1.74 -0.25 11.66
C ASP A 184 2.86 0.33 12.50
N ALA A 185 4.09 0.26 11.97
CA ALA A 185 5.25 0.94 12.52
C ALA A 185 6.02 1.67 11.42
N LYS A 186 6.38 2.91 11.70
CA LYS A 186 7.21 3.77 10.85
C LYS A 186 8.55 4.02 11.52
N PHE A 187 9.57 3.28 11.10
CA PHE A 187 10.92 3.37 11.68
C PHE A 187 11.71 4.55 11.10
N HIS A 188 11.37 4.97 9.88
CA HIS A 188 12.01 6.06 9.16
C HIS A 188 11.01 6.66 8.17
N GLU A 189 11.28 7.86 7.63
CA GLU A 189 10.39 8.50 6.64
C GLU A 189 10.15 7.64 5.39
N ARG A 190 11.07 6.73 5.09
CA ARG A 190 11.01 5.85 3.92
C ARG A 190 10.56 4.42 4.22
N PHE A 191 10.55 3.99 5.48
CA PHE A 191 10.32 2.59 5.85
C PHE A 191 9.08 2.48 6.74
N GLU A 192 8.08 1.78 6.24
CA GLU A 192 6.83 1.49 6.93
C GLU A 192 6.61 -0.03 6.92
N MET A 193 6.15 -0.57 8.03
CA MET A 193 5.76 -1.97 8.13
C MET A 193 4.35 -2.06 8.69
N SER A 194 3.63 -3.11 8.31
CA SER A 194 2.30 -3.41 8.80
C SER A 194 2.18 -4.86 9.21
N LEU A 195 1.43 -5.11 10.28
CA LEU A 195 1.08 -6.42 10.80
C LEU A 195 -0.43 -6.51 10.94
N ASN A 196 -0.99 -7.56 10.34
CA ASN A 196 -2.41 -7.86 10.36
C ASN A 196 -2.68 -9.17 11.08
N ALA A 197 -3.73 -9.18 11.89
CA ALA A 197 -4.30 -10.37 12.48
C ALA A 197 -5.82 -10.23 12.48
N GLY A 198 -6.51 -11.11 11.77
CA GLY A 198 -7.95 -11.11 11.68
C GLY A 198 -8.57 -12.45 11.98
N TYR A 199 -9.87 -12.42 12.23
CA TYR A 199 -10.69 -13.58 12.48
C TYR A 199 -11.95 -13.48 11.63
N LEU A 200 -12.23 -14.56 10.92
CA LEU A 200 -13.40 -14.72 10.04
C LEU A 200 -14.26 -15.85 10.59
N MET A 201 -15.52 -15.53 10.87
CA MET A 201 -16.53 -16.53 11.18
C MET A 201 -16.94 -17.20 9.88
N HIS A 202 -16.75 -18.51 9.81
CA HIS A 202 -17.05 -19.32 8.63
C HIS A 202 -17.88 -20.55 9.05
N ASP A 203 -18.90 -20.90 8.27
CA ASP A 203 -19.68 -22.11 8.55
C ASP A 203 -18.80 -23.36 8.40
N ASP A 204 -19.05 -24.40 9.20
CA ASP A 204 -18.34 -25.67 9.10
C ASP A 204 -18.77 -26.42 7.83
N VAL A 205 -17.87 -26.48 6.84
CA VAL A 205 -18.11 -27.08 5.52
C VAL A 205 -17.11 -28.21 5.29
N GLN A 206 -17.60 -29.41 4.99
CA GLN A 206 -16.78 -30.56 4.64
C GLN A 206 -17.06 -31.02 3.21
N ARG A 207 -16.01 -31.25 2.41
CA ARG A 207 -16.11 -31.66 1.01
C ARG A 207 -15.11 -32.75 0.66
N THR A 208 -15.58 -33.77 -0.06
CA THR A 208 -14.76 -34.90 -0.52
C THR A 208 -14.64 -34.85 -2.04
N PHE A 209 -13.40 -34.83 -2.52
CA PHE A 209 -13.02 -34.89 -3.92
C PHE A 209 -12.73 -36.33 -4.31
N ASN A 210 -13.31 -36.78 -5.43
CA ASN A 210 -13.06 -38.11 -5.99
C ASN A 210 -12.14 -37.98 -7.21
N PHE A 211 -11.03 -38.70 -7.21
CA PHE A 211 -10.02 -38.62 -8.24
C PHE A 211 -10.04 -39.82 -9.19
N ALA A 212 -9.54 -39.63 -10.41
CA ALA A 212 -9.49 -40.62 -11.48
C ALA A 212 -8.82 -41.95 -11.12
N ASN A 213 -7.89 -41.92 -10.18
CA ASN A 213 -7.16 -43.06 -9.66
C ASN A 213 -7.92 -43.84 -8.57
N GLY A 214 -9.18 -43.47 -8.28
CA GLY A 214 -9.99 -44.05 -7.22
C GLY A 214 -9.66 -43.56 -5.81
N SER A 215 -8.71 -42.61 -5.66
CA SER A 215 -8.42 -41.97 -4.38
C SER A 215 -9.45 -40.89 -4.04
N THR A 216 -9.64 -40.64 -2.75
CA THR A 216 -10.51 -39.57 -2.25
C THR A 216 -9.70 -38.63 -1.35
N SER A 217 -9.98 -37.34 -1.41
CA SER A 217 -9.43 -36.36 -0.47
C SER A 217 -10.57 -35.52 0.11
N THR A 218 -10.62 -35.41 1.43
CA THR A 218 -11.64 -34.62 2.12
C THR A 218 -11.01 -33.37 2.71
N ILE A 219 -11.56 -32.21 2.38
CA ILE A 219 -11.24 -30.92 2.98
C ILE A 219 -12.37 -30.55 3.92
N ARG A 220 -12.00 -30.07 5.10
CA ARG A 220 -12.92 -29.37 6.00
C ARG A 220 -12.46 -27.92 6.11
N VAL A 221 -13.40 -27.01 6.02
CA VAL A 221 -13.21 -25.57 6.15
C VAL A 221 -14.10 -25.11 7.29
N ASP A 222 -13.50 -24.44 8.26
CA ASP A 222 -14.15 -23.82 9.41
C ASP A 222 -13.62 -22.40 9.61
N ASP A 223 -13.87 -21.80 10.78
CA ASP A 223 -13.37 -20.47 11.14
C ASP A 223 -11.87 -20.27 10.81
N TRP A 224 -11.58 -19.13 10.19
CA TRP A 224 -10.23 -18.76 9.80
C TRP A 224 -9.67 -17.65 10.68
N VAL A 225 -8.37 -17.73 10.89
CA VAL A 225 -7.55 -16.58 11.26
C VAL A 225 -6.72 -16.18 10.07
N ASP A 226 -6.87 -14.93 9.66
CA ASP A 226 -6.02 -14.29 8.68
C ASP A 226 -4.85 -13.59 9.36
N PHE A 227 -3.71 -13.60 8.68
CA PHE A 227 -2.51 -12.94 9.14
C PHE A 227 -1.72 -12.40 7.96
N GLY A 228 -1.02 -11.28 8.18
CA GLY A 228 -0.22 -10.67 7.13
C GLY A 228 0.85 -9.77 7.69
N VAL A 229 1.96 -9.69 6.98
CA VAL A 229 3.04 -8.73 7.23
C VAL A 229 3.40 -8.05 5.92
N GLY A 230 3.50 -6.73 5.96
CA GLY A 230 3.88 -5.89 4.83
C GLY A 230 5.07 -5.02 5.19
N MET A 231 5.94 -4.77 4.22
CA MET A 231 6.99 -3.77 4.27
C MET A 231 6.90 -2.89 3.04
N ASN A 232 6.79 -1.58 3.26
CA ASN A 232 6.79 -0.57 2.23
C ASN A 232 8.06 0.29 2.33
N VAL A 233 8.71 0.49 1.19
CA VAL A 233 9.89 1.33 1.02
C VAL A 233 9.60 2.42 0.01
N LYS A 234 9.55 3.67 0.47
CA LYS A 234 9.43 4.86 -0.38
C LYS A 234 10.78 5.16 -1.02
N ALA A 235 11.03 4.55 -2.18
CA ALA A 235 12.28 4.72 -2.93
C ALA A 235 12.42 6.14 -3.50
N SER A 236 11.31 6.75 -3.92
CA SER A 236 11.23 8.16 -4.34
C SER A 236 9.80 8.68 -4.17
N ARG A 237 9.55 9.95 -4.50
CA ARG A 237 8.17 10.50 -4.57
C ARG A 237 7.28 9.83 -5.61
N TYR A 238 7.86 9.10 -6.57
CA TYR A 238 7.14 8.44 -7.65
C TYR A 238 7.07 6.92 -7.50
N PHE A 239 7.95 6.32 -6.69
CA PHE A 239 8.11 4.87 -6.64
C PHE A 239 8.09 4.38 -5.19
N GLN A 240 7.25 3.38 -4.94
CA GLN A 240 7.23 2.59 -3.73
C GLN A 240 7.54 1.13 -4.07
N LEU A 241 8.40 0.51 -3.27
CA LEU A 241 8.68 -0.92 -3.32
C LEU A 241 7.98 -1.58 -2.15
N ILE A 242 7.24 -2.65 -2.42
CA ILE A 242 6.37 -3.29 -1.45
C ILE A 242 6.73 -4.77 -1.41
N ALA A 243 6.91 -5.32 -0.22
CA ALA A 243 7.10 -6.74 0.02
C ALA A 243 6.08 -7.23 1.05
N GLU A 244 5.41 -8.33 0.78
CA GLU A 244 4.30 -8.83 1.59
C GLU A 244 4.37 -10.34 1.77
N ALA A 245 3.92 -10.80 2.93
CA ALA A 245 3.58 -12.20 3.16
C ALA A 245 2.24 -12.25 3.90
N TYR A 246 1.29 -13.04 3.42
CA TYR A 246 -0.05 -13.12 3.99
C TYR A 246 -0.65 -14.50 3.79
N GLY A 247 -1.62 -14.83 4.61
CA GLY A 247 -2.24 -16.14 4.60
C GLY A 247 -3.39 -16.25 5.60
N ASN A 248 -3.97 -17.44 5.64
CA ASN A 248 -5.00 -17.80 6.59
C ASN A 248 -4.79 -19.22 7.10
N THR A 249 -5.29 -19.50 8.29
CA THR A 249 -5.24 -20.83 8.91
C THR A 249 -6.52 -21.12 9.69
N GLN A 250 -6.83 -22.40 9.84
CA GLN A 250 -7.98 -22.90 10.58
C GLN A 250 -7.66 -23.08 12.07
N ILE A 251 -8.65 -22.95 12.95
CA ILE A 251 -8.44 -23.01 14.41
C ILE A 251 -9.30 -24.07 15.13
N LEU A 252 -10.48 -24.44 14.63
CA LEU A 252 -11.41 -25.25 15.42
C LEU A 252 -11.28 -26.77 15.22
N HIS A 253 -11.14 -27.25 13.99
CA HIS A 253 -11.27 -28.69 13.67
C HIS A 253 -10.13 -29.29 12.85
N GLY A 254 -9.12 -28.50 12.49
CA GLY A 254 -7.83 -28.93 11.96
C GLY A 254 -6.73 -28.17 12.69
N GLY A 255 -5.65 -28.84 13.09
CA GLY A 255 -4.57 -28.19 13.83
C GLY A 255 -4.07 -26.92 13.12
N VAL A 256 -3.69 -25.91 13.90
CA VAL A 256 -3.19 -24.63 13.37
C VAL A 256 -1.96 -24.88 12.49
N PHE A 257 -1.88 -24.22 11.33
CA PHE A 257 -0.78 -24.34 10.35
C PHE A 257 -0.63 -25.74 9.69
N THR A 258 -1.73 -26.43 9.41
CA THR A 258 -1.71 -27.70 8.67
C THR A 258 -1.51 -27.47 7.16
N THR A 259 -0.64 -28.26 6.52
CA THR A 259 -0.15 -28.15 5.13
C THR A 259 -1.18 -28.43 4.02
N ASN A 260 -2.47 -28.51 4.33
CA ASN A 260 -3.54 -28.72 3.33
C ASN A 260 -4.66 -27.69 3.45
N THR A 261 -4.72 -26.96 4.57
CA THR A 261 -5.82 -26.02 4.88
C THR A 261 -5.32 -24.62 5.16
N THR A 262 -4.03 -24.46 5.46
CA THR A 262 -3.41 -23.15 5.67
C THR A 262 -2.95 -22.61 4.33
N SER A 263 -3.30 -21.36 4.02
CA SER A 263 -2.72 -20.63 2.90
C SER A 263 -1.58 -19.74 3.39
N LEU A 264 -0.50 -19.65 2.61
CA LEU A 264 0.56 -18.69 2.85
C LEU A 264 1.24 -18.34 1.53
N GLU A 265 1.16 -17.07 1.16
CA GLU A 265 1.80 -16.47 0.00
C GLU A 265 2.81 -15.42 0.45
N ALA A 266 3.89 -15.25 -0.32
CA ALA A 266 4.79 -14.12 -0.16
C ALA A 266 5.25 -13.59 -1.51
N GLY A 267 5.52 -12.30 -1.57
CA GLY A 267 5.84 -11.64 -2.82
C GLY A 267 6.35 -10.23 -2.67
N ALA A 268 6.55 -9.61 -3.83
CA ALA A 268 6.95 -8.22 -3.92
C ALA A 268 6.35 -7.56 -5.14
N GLY A 269 6.24 -6.24 -5.07
CA GLY A 269 5.74 -5.42 -6.16
C GLY A 269 6.26 -3.99 -6.06
N MET A 270 5.84 -3.19 -7.03
CA MET A 270 6.17 -1.79 -7.14
C MET A 270 4.90 -0.99 -7.44
N ARG A 271 4.83 0.21 -6.88
CA ARG A 271 3.78 1.19 -7.17
C ARG A 271 4.41 2.47 -7.71
N TYR A 272 3.92 2.90 -8.86
CA TYR A 272 4.31 4.15 -9.52
C TYR A 272 3.19 5.18 -9.37
N PHE A 273 3.51 6.36 -8.86
CA PHE A 273 2.58 7.49 -8.71
C PHE A 273 2.72 8.47 -9.87
N PHE A 274 1.59 8.83 -10.48
CA PHE A 274 1.55 9.79 -11.59
C PHE A 274 1.56 11.23 -11.08
N GLY A 275 2.67 11.63 -10.44
CA GLY A 275 2.82 12.95 -9.83
C GLY A 275 1.72 13.23 -8.81
N ASP A 276 1.10 14.40 -8.91
CA ASP A 276 0.10 14.88 -7.95
C ASP A 276 -1.36 14.62 -8.42
N SER A 277 -1.54 13.76 -9.45
CA SER A 277 -2.86 13.48 -10.04
C SER A 277 -3.76 12.57 -9.21
N GLY A 278 -3.20 11.92 -8.19
CA GLY A 278 -3.88 10.89 -7.40
C GLY A 278 -3.88 9.50 -8.03
N PHE A 279 -3.48 9.36 -9.30
CA PHE A 279 -3.36 8.05 -9.96
C PHE A 279 -2.08 7.32 -9.52
N ALA A 280 -2.17 6.01 -9.37
CA ALA A 280 -1.04 5.12 -9.20
C ALA A 280 -1.20 3.82 -10.00
N LEU A 281 -0.11 3.35 -10.61
CA LEU A 281 -0.01 2.05 -11.27
C LEU A 281 0.78 1.11 -10.36
N GLY A 282 0.15 0.03 -9.90
CA GLY A 282 0.75 -1.01 -9.09
C GLY A 282 0.93 -2.30 -9.89
N TRP A 283 2.03 -3.01 -9.68
CA TRP A 283 2.21 -4.36 -10.19
C TRP A 283 3.14 -5.17 -9.31
N GLY A 284 2.99 -6.48 -9.31
CA GLY A 284 3.81 -7.37 -8.51
C GLY A 284 3.48 -8.82 -8.75
N GLY A 285 4.01 -9.67 -7.90
CA GLY A 285 3.69 -11.08 -7.89
C GLY A 285 4.03 -11.75 -6.57
N THR A 286 3.34 -12.85 -6.31
CA THR A 286 3.51 -13.70 -5.13
C THR A 286 3.80 -15.13 -5.54
N ALA A 287 4.32 -15.91 -4.61
CA ALA A 287 4.41 -17.36 -4.71
C ALA A 287 3.92 -17.98 -3.39
N GLY A 288 3.24 -19.12 -3.50
CA GLY A 288 2.87 -19.93 -2.34
C GLY A 288 4.10 -20.45 -1.61
N LEU A 289 4.18 -20.18 -0.30
CA LEU A 289 5.19 -20.73 0.59
C LEU A 289 4.79 -22.10 1.14
N ILE A 290 3.49 -22.37 1.22
CA ILE A 290 2.92 -23.67 1.56
C ILE A 290 1.87 -24.06 0.53
N GLU A 291 1.60 -25.35 0.40
CA GLU A 291 0.50 -25.84 -0.44
C GLU A 291 -0.77 -25.81 0.41
N GLY A 292 -1.83 -25.15 -0.05
CA GLY A 292 -3.05 -24.94 0.71
C GLY A 292 -4.17 -24.41 -0.17
N VAL A 293 -5.41 -24.47 0.31
CA VAL A 293 -6.57 -23.97 -0.44
C VAL A 293 -6.36 -22.49 -0.78
N GLY A 294 -6.50 -22.14 -2.07
CA GLY A 294 -6.35 -20.78 -2.56
C GLY A 294 -4.89 -20.31 -2.72
N THR A 295 -3.89 -21.14 -2.38
CA THR A 295 -2.47 -20.77 -2.51
C THR A 295 -1.93 -21.15 -3.89
N PRO A 296 -1.61 -20.20 -4.76
CA PRO A 296 -1.09 -20.47 -6.09
C PRO A 296 0.40 -20.83 -6.05
N ARG A 297 0.84 -21.56 -7.07
CA ARG A 297 2.28 -21.74 -7.30
C ARG A 297 2.98 -20.42 -7.58
N PHE A 298 2.30 -19.55 -8.32
CA PHE A 298 2.68 -18.16 -8.50
C PHE A 298 1.45 -17.34 -8.90
N ARG A 299 1.48 -16.05 -8.56
CA ARG A 299 0.49 -15.05 -8.94
C ARG A 299 1.21 -13.84 -9.53
N GLY A 300 0.63 -13.24 -10.56
CA GLY A 300 1.02 -11.91 -11.04
C GLY A 300 -0.19 -10.99 -11.02
N TYR A 301 0.00 -9.74 -10.63
CA TYR A 301 -1.08 -8.76 -10.59
C TYR A 301 -0.62 -7.39 -11.09
N VAL A 302 -1.58 -6.64 -11.64
CA VAL A 302 -1.42 -5.25 -12.06
C VAL A 302 -2.71 -4.50 -11.74
N GLY A 303 -2.60 -3.28 -11.24
CA GLY A 303 -3.75 -2.46 -10.90
C GLY A 303 -3.51 -0.98 -11.13
N LEU A 304 -4.59 -0.28 -11.45
CA LEU A 304 -4.62 1.17 -11.53
C LEU A 304 -5.55 1.67 -10.43
N THR A 305 -5.02 2.51 -9.55
CA THR A 305 -5.79 3.14 -8.48
C THR A 305 -5.80 4.65 -8.66
N TRP A 306 -6.81 5.28 -8.10
CA TRP A 306 -6.97 6.72 -8.03
C TRP A 306 -7.47 7.09 -6.64
N THR A 307 -6.68 7.89 -5.94
CA THR A 307 -7.09 8.54 -4.70
C THR A 307 -7.37 10.00 -5.01
N ALA A 308 -8.55 10.49 -4.63
CA ALA A 308 -8.88 11.90 -4.77
C ALA A 308 -7.83 12.75 -4.03
N PRO A 309 -7.33 13.84 -4.64
CA PRO A 309 -6.47 14.77 -3.94
C PRO A 309 -7.13 15.21 -2.64
N GLU A 310 -6.35 15.28 -1.56
CA GLU A 310 -6.86 15.68 -0.25
C GLU A 310 -7.61 17.01 -0.37
N THR A 311 -8.92 16.99 -0.13
CA THR A 311 -9.71 18.21 -0.04
C THR A 311 -9.27 18.94 1.21
N GLN A 312 -8.40 19.95 1.06
CA GLN A 312 -7.92 20.80 2.17
C GLN A 312 -9.11 21.32 3.00
N ALA A 313 -9.42 20.61 4.07
CA ALA A 313 -10.41 21.01 5.05
C ALA A 313 -9.72 21.98 6.02
N CYS A 314 -9.64 23.25 5.62
CA CYS A 314 -9.05 24.36 6.40
C CYS A 314 -7.56 24.21 6.74
N PRO A 315 -6.81 25.32 6.90
CA PRO A 315 -5.39 25.25 7.23
C PRO A 315 -5.15 24.47 8.53
N PRO A 316 -4.06 23.67 8.61
CA PRO A 316 -3.82 22.76 9.73
C PRO A 316 -3.83 23.51 11.06
N CYS A 317 -4.69 23.09 11.98
CA CYS A 317 -4.78 23.65 13.33
C CYS A 317 -3.62 23.18 14.25
N ALA A 318 -2.52 22.68 13.69
CA ALA A 318 -1.30 22.32 14.41
C ALA A 318 -0.08 22.87 13.65
N PRO A 319 0.86 23.58 14.32
CA PRO A 319 2.07 24.07 13.67
C PRO A 319 2.92 22.90 13.19
N ASP A 320 3.37 22.92 11.93
CA ASP A 320 4.34 21.93 11.42
C ASP A 320 5.63 22.02 12.25
N PRO A 321 6.14 20.90 12.81
CA PRO A 321 7.35 20.92 13.65
C PRO A 321 8.61 21.41 12.92
N ARG A 322 8.61 21.41 11.58
CA ARG A 322 9.68 21.94 10.73
C ARG A 322 9.58 23.46 10.58
N ILE A 323 8.48 24.10 11.00
CA ILE A 323 8.33 25.56 11.02
C ILE A 323 8.50 26.05 12.46
N LYS A 324 9.59 26.77 12.73
CA LYS A 324 9.87 27.37 14.04
C LYS A 324 10.44 28.77 13.86
N ASP A 325 9.98 29.72 14.67
CA ASP A 325 10.51 31.09 14.72
C ASP A 325 10.67 31.76 13.33
N ASN A 326 9.65 31.61 12.47
CA ASN A 326 9.66 32.07 11.07
C ASN A 326 10.79 31.45 10.22
N LYS A 327 11.21 30.22 10.52
CA LYS A 327 12.19 29.48 9.71
C LYS A 327 11.68 28.10 9.38
N ILE A 328 12.06 27.62 8.20
CA ILE A 328 11.97 26.20 7.86
C ILE A 328 13.25 25.54 8.37
N VAL A 329 13.10 24.73 9.42
CA VAL A 329 14.19 24.03 10.09
C VAL A 329 14.53 22.78 9.29
N ILE A 330 15.76 22.73 8.78
CA ILE A 330 16.32 21.55 8.10
C ILE A 330 17.05 20.66 9.10
N TRP A 331 16.84 19.34 9.01
CA TRP A 331 17.53 18.36 9.85
C TRP A 331 18.75 17.81 9.10
N GLY A 332 19.76 18.65 8.95
CA GLY A 332 20.99 18.32 8.23
C GLY A 332 21.75 19.56 7.76
N LYS A 333 22.76 19.34 6.92
CA LYS A 333 23.49 20.41 6.23
C LYS A 333 23.38 20.22 4.73
N ILE A 334 23.30 21.33 4.01
CA ILE A 334 23.39 21.33 2.55
C ILE A 334 24.88 21.36 2.18
N PHE A 335 25.34 20.31 1.51
CA PHE A 335 26.72 20.14 1.07
C PHE A 335 26.90 20.56 -0.38
N PHE A 336 28.02 21.22 -0.63
CA PHE A 336 28.45 21.63 -1.96
C PHE A 336 29.82 21.03 -2.28
N ASP A 337 30.14 20.92 -3.57
CA ASP A 337 31.50 20.66 -4.00
C ASP A 337 32.46 21.76 -3.52
N THR A 338 33.71 21.38 -3.24
CA THR A 338 34.73 22.28 -2.69
C THR A 338 34.89 23.51 -3.58
N ALA A 339 34.78 24.70 -2.97
CA ALA A 339 34.83 26.00 -3.66
C ALA A 339 33.80 26.20 -4.80
N LYS A 340 32.77 25.36 -4.89
CA LYS A 340 31.73 25.41 -5.92
C LYS A 340 30.34 25.62 -5.31
N ALA A 341 29.39 25.90 -6.20
CA ALA A 341 27.96 26.00 -5.90
C ALA A 341 27.16 24.74 -6.33
N THR A 342 27.83 23.73 -6.89
CA THR A 342 27.24 22.44 -7.21
C THR A 342 26.81 21.72 -5.92
N ILE A 343 25.51 21.48 -5.77
CA ILE A 343 24.94 20.75 -4.63
C ILE A 343 25.30 19.27 -4.74
N LYS A 344 25.79 18.68 -3.65
CA LYS A 344 26.10 17.25 -3.60
C LYS A 344 24.83 16.42 -3.46
N PRO A 345 24.73 15.25 -4.11
CA PRO A 345 23.55 14.38 -4.06
C PRO A 345 23.05 14.02 -2.65
N VAL A 346 23.96 13.92 -1.67
CA VAL A 346 23.62 13.68 -0.25
C VAL A 346 22.70 14.73 0.35
N SER A 347 22.62 15.93 -0.25
CA SER A 347 21.79 17.04 0.23
C SER A 347 20.38 17.05 -0.35
N TYR A 348 20.10 16.23 -1.38
CA TYR A 348 18.78 16.22 -2.04
C TYR A 348 17.65 15.84 -1.08
N PRO A 349 17.76 14.82 -0.21
CA PRO A 349 16.70 14.52 0.75
C PRO A 349 16.35 15.70 1.67
N VAL A 350 17.36 16.45 2.13
CA VAL A 350 17.16 17.63 3.00
C VAL A 350 16.46 18.77 2.24
N LEU A 351 16.75 18.91 0.94
CA LEU A 351 16.09 19.90 0.09
C LEU A 351 14.66 19.47 -0.26
N ASP A 352 14.42 18.18 -0.43
CA ASP A 352 13.09 17.62 -0.67
C ASP A 352 12.17 17.86 0.53
N ASP A 353 12.68 17.78 1.77
CA ASP A 353 11.92 18.15 2.97
C ASP A 353 11.42 19.61 2.92
N VAL A 354 12.25 20.53 2.41
CA VAL A 354 11.88 21.95 2.24
C VAL A 354 10.83 22.12 1.14
N VAL A 355 10.95 21.37 0.04
CA VAL A 355 9.93 21.34 -1.03
C VAL A 355 8.58 20.88 -0.45
N ASP A 356 8.58 19.83 0.36
CA ASP A 356 7.38 19.29 0.99
C ASP A 356 6.73 20.32 1.91
N VAL A 357 7.50 20.99 2.78
CA VAL A 357 6.99 22.09 3.62
C VAL A 357 6.36 23.18 2.76
N LEU A 358 7.02 23.64 1.70
CA LEU A 358 6.51 24.72 0.85
C LEU A 358 5.25 24.32 0.06
N ARG A 359 5.06 23.03 -0.24
CA ARG A 359 3.85 22.51 -0.88
C ARG A 359 2.69 22.40 0.10
N THR A 360 2.94 21.84 1.28
CA THR A 360 1.92 21.67 2.33
C THR A 360 1.47 23.00 2.90
N HIS A 361 2.33 24.03 2.85
CA HIS A 361 2.05 25.37 3.38
C HIS A 361 1.97 26.45 2.28
N PRO A 362 0.90 26.50 1.47
CA PRO A 362 0.71 27.54 0.45
C PRO A 362 0.55 28.95 1.05
N GLU A 363 0.22 29.07 2.34
CA GLU A 363 0.18 30.32 3.08
C GLU A 363 1.55 30.98 3.25
N ILE A 364 2.65 30.25 3.08
CA ILE A 364 4.01 30.81 3.07
C ILE A 364 4.23 31.45 1.69
N ARG A 365 4.17 32.78 1.63
CA ARG A 365 4.22 33.54 0.38
C ARG A 365 5.64 33.83 -0.08
N LEU A 366 6.57 34.05 0.86
CA LEU A 366 7.96 34.34 0.55
C LEU A 366 8.92 33.71 1.56
N VAL A 367 9.86 32.90 1.06
CA VAL A 367 11.00 32.37 1.81
C VAL A 367 12.30 32.91 1.23
N GLU A 368 13.18 33.37 2.11
CA GLU A 368 14.54 33.72 1.80
C GLU A 368 15.49 32.55 2.12
N VAL A 369 16.23 32.11 1.10
CA VAL A 369 17.34 31.16 1.19
C VAL A 369 18.60 31.95 1.52
N GLN A 370 19.07 31.83 2.76
CA GLN A 370 20.22 32.57 3.27
C GLN A 370 21.47 31.69 3.27
N GLY A 371 22.56 32.16 2.67
CA GLY A 371 23.82 31.41 2.58
C GLY A 371 24.93 32.07 3.39
N HIS A 372 25.62 31.28 4.21
CA HIS A 372 26.68 31.76 5.09
C HIS A 372 27.99 30.99 4.86
N CYS A 373 29.12 31.69 5.00
CA CYS A 373 30.47 31.16 4.91
C CYS A 373 31.19 31.28 6.25
N ASP A 374 32.32 30.58 6.40
CA ASP A 374 33.28 30.89 7.46
C ASP A 374 34.21 32.03 7.05
N TRP A 375 35.02 32.53 7.99
CA TRP A 375 35.90 33.69 7.81
C TRP A 375 37.05 33.48 6.81
N ARG A 376 37.31 32.24 6.34
CA ARG A 376 38.44 31.97 5.47
C ARG A 376 38.10 32.40 4.05
N GLY A 377 38.91 33.29 3.50
CA GLY A 377 38.73 33.87 2.18
C GLY A 377 38.62 35.38 2.27
N SER A 378 38.52 36.06 1.13
CA SER A 378 38.16 37.47 1.14
C SER A 378 36.64 37.62 1.28
N ASP A 379 36.18 38.67 1.94
CA ASP A 379 34.75 38.98 2.09
C ASP A 379 34.02 38.97 0.75
N SER A 380 34.62 39.58 -0.28
CA SER A 380 34.09 39.62 -1.65
C SER A 380 33.94 38.22 -2.26
N TYR A 381 34.88 37.32 -1.98
CA TYR A 381 34.85 35.94 -2.45
C TYR A 381 33.77 35.15 -1.70
N ASN A 382 33.71 35.29 -0.38
CA ASN A 382 32.73 34.61 0.48
C ASN A 382 31.30 35.05 0.19
N LEU A 383 31.10 36.35 -0.08
CA LEU A 383 29.82 36.91 -0.50
C LEU A 383 29.39 36.35 -1.87
N GLY A 384 30.29 36.36 -2.85
CA GLY A 384 30.00 35.81 -4.18
C GLY A 384 29.74 34.30 -4.16
N LEU A 385 30.47 33.55 -3.34
CA LEU A 385 30.29 32.09 -3.23
C LEU A 385 28.97 31.73 -2.53
N SER A 386 28.65 32.40 -1.42
CA SER A 386 27.37 32.18 -0.73
C SER A 386 26.18 32.52 -1.63
N GLN A 387 26.23 33.62 -2.39
CA GLN A 387 25.17 34.00 -3.33
C GLN A 387 24.95 32.94 -4.42
N ARG A 388 26.03 32.40 -5.02
CA ARG A 388 25.91 31.34 -6.03
C ARG A 388 25.32 30.05 -5.45
N ARG A 389 25.67 29.73 -4.20
CA ARG A 389 25.13 28.56 -3.48
C ARG A 389 23.65 28.69 -3.20
N THR A 390 23.20 29.83 -2.70
CA THR A 390 21.77 30.10 -2.47
C THR A 390 20.99 30.09 -3.77
N GLU A 391 21.56 30.60 -4.86
CA GLU A 391 20.92 30.55 -6.18
C GLU A 391 20.78 29.10 -6.68
N SER A 392 21.79 28.26 -6.45
CA SER A 392 21.73 26.84 -6.82
C SER A 392 20.65 26.10 -6.02
N VAL A 393 20.49 26.43 -4.74
CA VAL A 393 19.41 25.90 -3.89
C VAL A 393 18.05 26.39 -4.38
N ARG A 394 17.90 27.70 -4.66
CA ARG A 394 16.68 28.27 -5.24
C ARG A 394 16.30 27.57 -6.55
N GLN A 395 17.26 27.36 -7.45
CA GLN A 395 17.02 26.68 -8.71
C GLN A 395 16.60 25.22 -8.52
N TYR A 396 17.16 24.52 -7.53
CA TYR A 396 16.73 23.17 -7.17
C TYR A 396 15.25 23.16 -6.76
N LEU A 397 14.84 24.06 -5.87
CA LEU A 397 13.45 24.17 -5.40
C LEU A 397 12.48 24.54 -6.55
N ILE A 398 12.90 25.42 -7.46
CA ILE A 398 12.13 25.78 -8.66
C ILE A 398 11.97 24.57 -9.58
N ASN A 399 13.05 23.85 -9.86
CA ASN A 399 13.01 22.63 -10.68
C ASN A 399 12.17 21.53 -10.03
N ALA A 400 12.09 21.51 -8.70
CA ALA A 400 11.21 20.62 -7.95
C ALA A 400 9.73 21.07 -7.98
N GLY A 401 9.39 22.22 -8.57
CA GLY A 401 8.02 22.68 -8.79
C GLY A 401 7.53 23.78 -7.84
N ILE A 402 8.42 24.42 -7.07
CA ILE A 402 8.06 25.60 -6.28
C ILE A 402 8.08 26.86 -7.16
N ASP A 403 7.04 27.69 -7.08
CA ASP A 403 7.03 28.98 -7.78
C ASP A 403 8.24 29.84 -7.35
N GLY A 404 9.05 30.26 -8.33
CA GLY A 404 10.22 31.11 -8.11
C GLY A 404 9.89 32.48 -7.48
N ASN A 405 8.64 32.93 -7.54
CA ASN A 405 8.17 34.14 -6.85
C ASN A 405 8.08 33.95 -5.33
N ARG A 406 7.98 32.70 -4.85
CA ARG A 406 7.97 32.38 -3.42
C ARG A 406 9.36 32.29 -2.82
N LEU A 407 10.42 32.48 -3.61
CA LEU A 407 11.81 32.21 -3.23
C LEU A 407 12.73 33.40 -3.54
N ARG A 408 13.43 33.88 -2.51
CA ARG A 408 14.50 34.89 -2.62
C ARG A 408 15.83 34.26 -2.20
N ALA A 409 16.90 34.42 -2.98
CA ALA A 409 18.22 33.89 -2.65
C ALA A 409 19.18 35.01 -2.27
N VAL A 410 19.77 34.94 -1.06
CA VAL A 410 20.67 35.96 -0.53
C VAL A 410 21.92 35.33 0.11
N GLY A 411 23.08 35.65 -0.44
CA GLY A 411 24.38 35.35 0.17
C GLY A 411 24.79 36.41 1.18
N TYR A 412 25.11 35.99 2.41
CA TYR A 412 25.59 36.87 3.48
C TYR A 412 27.11 36.78 3.68
N GLY A 413 27.79 35.85 3.00
CA GLY A 413 29.19 35.56 3.26
C GLY A 413 29.42 35.24 4.74
N GLU A 414 30.43 35.85 5.34
CA GLU A 414 30.79 35.67 6.76
C GLU A 414 30.15 36.69 7.72
N SER A 415 29.30 37.60 7.21
CA SER A 415 28.80 38.76 7.98
C SER A 415 27.84 38.42 9.13
N GLN A 416 27.36 37.17 9.23
CA GLN A 416 26.38 36.72 10.22
C GLN A 416 26.83 35.37 10.85
N PRO A 417 27.92 35.36 11.64
CA PRO A 417 28.39 34.15 12.31
C PRO A 417 27.46 33.78 13.48
N ILE A 418 27.23 32.49 13.67
CA ILE A 418 26.44 31.94 14.78
C ILE A 418 27.30 31.22 15.82
N ALA A 419 28.58 31.01 15.51
CA ALA A 419 29.56 30.38 16.38
C ALA A 419 30.94 31.03 16.21
N SER A 420 31.85 30.77 17.15
CA SER A 420 33.21 31.28 17.08
C SER A 420 33.93 30.81 15.80
N ASN A 421 34.55 31.75 15.11
CA ASN A 421 35.39 31.48 13.95
C ASN A 421 36.79 30.92 14.31
N ASP A 422 37.11 30.87 15.60
CA ASP A 422 38.41 30.43 16.12
C ASP A 422 38.48 28.90 16.29
N THR A 423 37.34 28.20 16.15
CA THR A 423 37.24 26.74 16.29
C THR A 423 36.79 26.08 14.99
N VAL A 424 37.26 24.85 14.73
CA VAL A 424 36.87 24.08 13.53
C VAL A 424 35.37 23.78 13.54
N GLU A 425 34.85 23.50 14.73
CA GLU A 425 33.45 23.23 15.01
C GLU A 425 32.59 24.48 14.72
N GLY A 426 32.99 25.64 15.24
CA GLY A 426 32.27 26.89 15.00
C GLY A 426 32.32 27.36 13.55
N MET A 427 33.47 27.23 12.87
CA MET A 427 33.55 27.44 11.42
C MET A 427 32.62 26.50 10.65
N SER A 428 32.50 25.24 11.08
CA SER A 428 31.56 24.27 10.48
C SER A 428 30.10 24.67 10.68
N GLN A 429 29.76 25.29 11.82
CA GLN A 429 28.43 25.83 12.06
C GLN A 429 28.14 27.08 11.23
N ASN A 430 29.13 27.96 11.06
CA ASN A 430 28.99 29.18 10.25
C ASN A 430 28.78 28.88 8.75
N ARG A 431 29.36 27.79 8.22
CA ARG A 431 29.07 27.26 6.88
C ARG A 431 27.70 26.58 6.84
N ARG A 432 26.65 27.36 6.59
CA ARG A 432 25.25 26.86 6.58
C ARG A 432 24.38 27.56 5.55
N VAL A 433 23.23 26.96 5.32
CA VAL A 433 22.12 27.54 4.56
C VAL A 433 20.89 27.53 5.48
N GLU A 434 20.18 28.64 5.54
CA GLU A 434 18.93 28.78 6.30
C GLU A 434 17.77 29.15 5.38
N PHE A 435 16.56 28.85 5.80
CA PHE A 435 15.31 29.17 5.09
C PHE A 435 14.45 30.02 6.01
N VAL A 436 14.37 31.32 5.73
CA VAL A 436 13.66 32.31 6.56
C VAL A 436 12.36 32.72 5.88
N ILE A 437 11.24 32.60 6.59
CA ILE A 437 9.93 33.03 6.13
C ILE A 437 9.83 34.55 6.28
N ILE A 438 9.70 35.24 5.16
CA ILE A 438 9.61 36.70 5.07
C ILE A 438 8.15 37.15 5.05
N GLU A 439 7.30 36.41 4.33
CA GLU A 439 5.88 36.74 4.19
C GLU A 439 5.03 35.48 4.31
N SER A 440 4.00 35.53 5.16
CA SER A 440 3.00 34.48 5.26
C SER A 440 1.62 35.07 5.53
N SER A 441 0.59 34.54 4.87
CA SER A 441 -0.81 34.92 5.12
C SER A 441 -1.38 34.34 6.42
N ALA A 442 -0.65 33.45 7.10
CA ALA A 442 -1.05 32.88 8.40
C ALA A 442 -0.59 33.70 9.62
N GLY A 443 0.01 34.88 9.43
CA GLY A 443 0.34 35.80 10.54
C GLY A 443 1.76 35.67 11.11
N TYR A 444 2.71 35.08 10.39
CA TYR A 444 4.12 35.05 10.75
C TYR A 444 4.85 36.33 10.30
N THR A 445 4.48 37.49 10.82
CA THR A 445 5.16 38.75 10.46
C THR A 445 6.38 38.96 11.34
N THR A 446 7.57 39.07 10.73
CA THR A 446 8.77 39.58 11.41
C THR A 446 8.54 41.03 11.82
N THR A 447 8.43 41.31 13.11
CA THR A 447 8.63 42.67 13.64
C THR A 447 10.14 42.90 13.76
N PRO A 448 10.69 43.98 13.17
CA PRO A 448 12.02 44.44 13.55
C PRO A 448 11.97 44.82 15.03
N ASN A 449 12.86 44.23 15.82
CA ASN A 449 12.92 44.35 17.27
C ASN A 449 13.09 45.82 17.69
N SER A 450 12.00 46.50 18.10
CA SER A 450 12.01 47.89 18.61
C SER A 450 12.10 47.92 20.14
N SER A 451 13.03 47.17 20.71
CA SER A 451 13.29 47.15 22.15
C SER A 451 14.72 47.56 22.50
N ASP A 452 15.28 48.55 21.80
CA ASP A 452 16.38 49.34 22.38
C ASP A 452 16.43 50.76 21.79
N SER A 453 15.57 51.64 22.30
CA SER A 453 15.72 53.08 22.10
C SER A 453 15.32 53.84 23.37
N SER A 454 16.05 53.57 24.45
CA SER A 454 16.09 54.48 25.60
C SER A 454 17.52 54.63 26.11
N ARG A 455 18.34 55.40 25.38
CA ARG A 455 19.47 56.18 25.93
C ARG A 455 20.10 57.07 24.85
N ASN A 456 19.73 58.34 24.94
CA ASN A 456 20.58 59.54 24.87
C ASN A 456 21.33 59.95 23.57
N THR A 457 20.95 61.17 23.12
CA THR A 457 21.76 62.30 22.57
C THR A 457 22.84 62.08 21.51
N TYR A 458 22.71 62.76 20.36
CA TYR A 458 23.37 64.04 20.02
C TYR A 458 22.97 64.43 18.58
N ALA A 459 22.59 65.69 18.37
CA ALA A 459 22.36 66.27 17.04
C ALA A 459 23.69 66.70 16.38
N PRO A 460 23.70 66.85 15.04
CA PRO A 460 24.39 68.00 14.46
C PRO A 460 23.55 68.74 13.39
N ILE A 461 23.17 69.98 13.74
CA ILE A 461 23.45 71.28 13.10
C ILE A 461 23.75 71.36 11.57
N HIS A 462 22.93 72.19 10.89
CA HIS A 462 23.09 73.04 9.67
C HIS A 462 23.62 72.52 8.32
N GLU A 463 22.84 72.78 7.23
CA GLU A 463 23.19 73.80 6.22
C GLU A 463 21.99 74.29 5.38
N ILE A 464 22.12 75.45 4.75
CA ILE A 464 21.07 76.43 4.36
C ILE A 464 20.98 76.58 2.82
N ARG A 465 19.85 77.13 2.33
CA ARG A 465 19.60 77.94 1.09
C ARG A 465 19.24 77.15 -0.18
N ASN A 466 18.30 77.54 -1.07
CA ASN A 466 17.41 78.69 -1.32
C ASN A 466 16.11 78.10 -1.95
N GLY A 467 14.88 78.57 -1.71
CA GLY A 467 14.30 79.86 -2.13
C GLY A 467 13.53 79.71 -3.47
N VAL A 468 12.19 79.87 -3.47
CA VAL A 468 11.38 80.70 -4.41
C VAL A 468 9.87 80.56 -4.11
N THR A 469 9.21 81.69 -4.30
CA THR A 469 7.91 82.25 -3.91
C THR A 469 6.66 81.71 -4.63
N VAL A 470 5.53 81.51 -3.92
CA VAL A 470 4.28 82.34 -3.81
C VAL A 470 3.24 82.12 -4.92
N GLY A 471 1.97 81.84 -4.54
CA GLY A 471 0.81 81.96 -5.43
C GLY A 471 -0.49 81.34 -4.90
N ALA A 472 -1.45 82.20 -4.56
CA ALA A 472 -2.75 81.95 -3.93
C ALA A 472 -3.82 81.20 -4.77
N THR A 473 -4.55 80.28 -4.12
CA THR A 473 -6.05 80.13 -3.97
C THR A 473 -7.00 80.14 -5.22
N PRO A 474 -8.32 79.82 -5.11
CA PRO A 474 -8.94 78.52 -5.43
C PRO A 474 -10.09 78.56 -6.46
N GLN A 475 -10.44 77.42 -7.08
CA GLN A 475 -11.78 77.14 -7.65
C GLN A 475 -12.04 75.61 -7.48
N ALA A 476 -13.01 75.14 -6.68
CA ALA A 476 -14.43 74.92 -7.01
C ALA A 476 -14.56 74.08 -8.30
N VAL A 477 -15.21 72.91 -8.41
CA VAL A 477 -16.48 72.33 -7.91
C VAL A 477 -16.31 70.80 -8.18
N SER A 478 -16.71 69.83 -7.36
CA SER A 478 -18.07 69.28 -7.29
C SER A 478 -18.03 68.00 -6.46
N GLN A 479 -18.98 67.83 -5.54
CA GLN A 479 -19.40 66.51 -5.08
C GLN A 479 -19.97 65.72 -6.28
N VAL A 480 -19.74 64.41 -6.37
CA VAL A 480 -20.75 63.40 -6.74
C VAL A 480 -20.26 61.99 -6.33
N GLN A 481 -21.20 61.29 -5.71
CA GLN A 481 -21.43 59.87 -5.43
C GLN A 481 -20.50 58.76 -5.94
N ALA A 482 -20.49 57.71 -5.12
CA ALA A 482 -20.07 56.34 -5.41
C ALA A 482 -20.64 55.79 -6.73
N PRO A 483 -19.85 55.03 -7.51
CA PRO A 483 -20.40 54.26 -8.61
C PRO A 483 -20.96 52.92 -8.12
N GLU A 484 -22.23 52.73 -8.46
CA GLU A 484 -23.02 51.52 -8.35
C GLU A 484 -22.42 50.34 -9.12
N ALA A 485 -22.79 49.15 -8.66
CA ALA A 485 -22.45 47.86 -9.23
C ALA A 485 -22.88 47.73 -10.70
N SER A 486 -21.99 47.21 -11.54
CA SER A 486 -22.33 46.76 -12.89
C SER A 486 -23.04 45.40 -12.86
N PRO A 487 -23.97 45.14 -13.80
CA PRO A 487 -24.90 44.03 -13.72
C PRO A 487 -24.28 42.68 -14.12
N VAL A 488 -24.68 41.64 -13.40
CA VAL A 488 -24.37 40.23 -13.68
C VAL A 488 -25.10 39.78 -14.95
N ALA A 489 -24.35 39.23 -15.90
CA ALA A 489 -24.91 38.59 -17.08
C ALA A 489 -25.60 37.26 -16.70
N VAL A 490 -26.89 37.16 -17.01
CA VAL A 490 -27.70 35.94 -16.87
C VAL A 490 -27.39 35.00 -18.04
N ILE A 491 -26.92 33.80 -17.75
CA ILE A 491 -26.74 32.71 -18.71
C ILE A 491 -28.09 31.97 -18.83
N PRO A 492 -28.65 31.72 -20.02
CA PRO A 492 -29.91 31.00 -20.15
C PRO A 492 -29.72 29.48 -19.90
N GLU A 493 -30.66 28.89 -19.17
CA GLU A 493 -30.75 27.44 -18.90
C GLU A 493 -30.89 26.62 -20.20
N PRO A 494 -30.33 25.40 -20.27
CA PRO A 494 -30.58 24.49 -21.37
C PRO A 494 -31.99 23.88 -21.25
N VAL A 495 -32.76 24.04 -22.33
CA VAL A 495 -34.10 23.47 -22.52
C VAL A 495 -34.02 21.92 -22.49
N ARG A 496 -34.80 21.29 -21.60
CA ARG A 496 -35.00 19.83 -21.58
C ARG A 496 -35.91 19.41 -22.74
N PRO A 497 -35.56 18.38 -23.54
CA PRO A 497 -36.54 17.75 -24.42
C PRO A 497 -37.51 16.88 -23.60
N LEU A 498 -38.81 17.16 -23.76
CA LEU A 498 -39.91 16.32 -23.30
C LEU A 498 -40.01 15.08 -24.20
N TYR A 499 -39.77 13.90 -23.64
CA TYR A 499 -40.21 12.63 -24.25
C TYR A 499 -41.51 12.16 -23.58
N PRO A 500 -42.53 11.75 -24.36
CA PRO A 500 -43.82 11.33 -23.83
C PRO A 500 -43.74 9.93 -23.20
N SER A 501 -44.34 9.82 -22.01
CA SER A 501 -44.60 8.58 -21.31
C SER A 501 -45.58 7.70 -22.09
N GLN A 502 -45.14 6.52 -22.52
CA GLN A 502 -46.01 5.46 -23.02
C GLN A 502 -46.37 4.53 -21.86
N VAL A 503 -47.66 4.52 -21.55
CA VAL A 503 -48.34 3.54 -20.69
C VAL A 503 -48.29 2.19 -21.39
N VAL A 504 -47.86 1.13 -20.71
CA VAL A 504 -48.09 -0.25 -21.16
C VAL A 504 -48.68 -1.05 -20.01
N ASN A 505 -49.92 -1.51 -20.25
CA ASN A 505 -50.67 -2.45 -19.44
C ASN A 505 -50.05 -3.84 -19.46
N GLN A 506 -50.33 -4.59 -18.39
CA GLN A 506 -50.14 -6.03 -18.29
C GLN A 506 -50.81 -6.77 -19.46
N GLU A 507 -50.09 -7.73 -20.05
CA GLU A 507 -50.70 -8.96 -20.55
C GLU A 507 -49.71 -10.12 -20.57
N ARG A 508 -50.28 -11.32 -20.48
CA ARG A 508 -49.67 -12.61 -20.15
C ARG A 508 -49.40 -13.40 -21.44
N ALA A 509 -48.43 -14.32 -21.38
CA ALA A 509 -48.32 -15.59 -22.13
C ALA A 509 -47.28 -15.72 -23.29
N THR A 510 -46.33 -16.64 -23.04
CA THR A 510 -45.85 -17.77 -23.88
C THR A 510 -45.13 -17.59 -25.23
N ALA A 511 -44.02 -18.34 -25.32
CA ALA A 511 -43.46 -19.09 -26.47
C ALA A 511 -42.37 -18.46 -27.38
N VAL A 512 -41.25 -19.19 -27.44
CA VAL A 512 -40.12 -19.21 -28.41
C VAL A 512 -40.65 -19.83 -29.74
N PRO A 513 -40.20 -19.50 -30.99
CA PRO A 513 -38.80 -19.60 -31.42
C PRO A 513 -38.24 -18.74 -32.61
N ARG A 514 -36.88 -18.73 -32.66
CA ARG A 514 -35.94 -18.83 -33.80
C ARG A 514 -35.76 -17.72 -34.88
N THR A 515 -34.49 -17.29 -34.94
CA THR A 515 -33.63 -16.88 -36.10
C THR A 515 -33.76 -15.49 -36.73
N ALA A 516 -32.70 -14.68 -36.58
CA ALA A 516 -32.18 -13.84 -37.66
C ALA A 516 -30.67 -13.57 -37.44
N LYS A 517 -29.87 -13.94 -38.44
CA LYS A 517 -28.45 -13.59 -38.57
C LYS A 517 -28.34 -12.12 -38.96
N ILE A 518 -27.46 -11.36 -38.31
CA ILE A 518 -26.92 -10.11 -38.87
C ILE A 518 -25.40 -10.16 -38.76
N GLN A 519 -24.76 -10.14 -39.93
CA GLN A 519 -23.32 -10.07 -40.15
C GLN A 519 -22.91 -8.60 -40.12
N LEU A 520 -22.01 -8.22 -39.22
CA LEU A 520 -21.23 -6.97 -39.32
C LEU A 520 -19.75 -7.36 -39.28
N GLY A 521 -19.08 -7.17 -40.41
CA GLY A 521 -17.66 -7.49 -40.58
C GLY A 521 -16.79 -6.26 -40.41
N VAL A 522 -15.75 -6.40 -39.58
CA VAL A 522 -14.44 -5.76 -39.73
C VAL A 522 -13.40 -6.76 -39.19
N PRO A 523 -12.34 -7.13 -39.92
CA PRO A 523 -11.36 -8.12 -39.47
C PRO A 523 -10.29 -7.47 -38.58
N MET A 524 -9.98 -8.08 -37.43
CA MET A 524 -8.77 -7.78 -36.65
C MET A 524 -7.58 -8.55 -37.23
N PRO A 525 -6.35 -8.00 -37.17
CA PRO A 525 -5.16 -8.69 -37.67
C PRO A 525 -4.78 -9.86 -36.76
N VAL A 526 -4.59 -11.03 -37.36
CA VAL A 526 -4.06 -12.23 -36.70
C VAL A 526 -2.54 -12.10 -36.59
N VAL A 527 -2.03 -12.07 -35.36
CA VAL A 527 -0.60 -12.27 -35.07
C VAL A 527 -0.33 -13.79 -35.10
N PRO A 528 0.60 -14.30 -35.92
CA PRO A 528 0.90 -15.73 -35.95
C PRO A 528 1.71 -16.12 -34.70
N ILE A 529 1.18 -17.08 -33.96
CA ILE A 529 1.87 -17.76 -32.86
C ILE A 529 2.88 -18.75 -33.49
N MET A 530 4.16 -18.60 -33.17
CA MET A 530 5.20 -19.58 -33.46
C MET A 530 4.86 -20.91 -32.78
N GLN A 531 4.74 -21.97 -33.57
CA GLN A 531 4.71 -23.35 -33.08
C GLN A 531 6.14 -23.80 -32.74
N PRO A 532 6.37 -24.56 -31.65
CA PRO A 532 7.66 -25.18 -31.42
C PRO A 532 7.85 -26.35 -32.40
N GLU A 533 8.96 -26.30 -33.13
CA GLU A 533 9.37 -27.29 -34.12
C GLU A 533 9.76 -28.61 -33.41
N VAL A 534 8.95 -29.65 -33.62
CA VAL A 534 9.26 -31.02 -33.17
C VAL A 534 10.08 -31.70 -34.26
N ALA A 535 11.37 -31.89 -33.99
CA ALA A 535 12.26 -32.69 -34.84
C ALA A 535 11.82 -34.16 -34.82
N SER A 536 11.43 -34.68 -35.99
CA SER A 536 11.26 -36.12 -36.24
C SER A 536 12.60 -36.73 -36.67
N PRO A 537 13.06 -37.86 -36.11
CA PRO A 537 14.17 -38.60 -36.69
C PRO A 537 13.68 -39.46 -37.86
N SER A 538 14.37 -39.32 -38.99
CA SER A 538 14.26 -40.13 -40.20
C SER A 538 14.54 -41.61 -39.94
N GLN A 539 13.68 -42.48 -40.48
CA GLN A 539 13.92 -43.92 -40.57
C GLN A 539 14.91 -44.22 -41.70
N ASP A 540 16.01 -44.91 -41.38
CA ASP A 540 16.78 -45.66 -42.36
C ASP A 540 16.55 -47.16 -42.16
N VAL A 541 16.22 -47.79 -43.29
CA VAL A 541 15.90 -49.19 -43.48
C VAL A 541 17.19 -50.00 -43.58
N VAL A 542 17.39 -51.00 -42.72
CA VAL A 542 18.27 -52.14 -43.00
C VAL A 542 17.55 -53.44 -42.64
N THR A 543 17.67 -54.39 -43.57
CA THR A 543 16.97 -55.66 -43.76
C THR A 543 17.26 -56.77 -42.74
N THR A 544 16.20 -57.53 -42.45
CA THR A 544 15.97 -58.92 -41.92
C THR A 544 17.12 -59.95 -42.11
N PRO A 545 17.20 -61.13 -41.39
CA PRO A 545 16.06 -61.98 -41.02
C PRO A 545 16.03 -62.73 -39.67
N GLN A 546 14.83 -63.26 -39.39
CA GLN A 546 14.36 -64.06 -38.26
C GLN A 546 14.97 -65.47 -38.14
N MET A 547 14.97 -66.05 -36.92
CA MET A 547 14.42 -67.39 -36.57
C MET A 547 14.43 -67.58 -35.02
N GLN A 548 13.25 -67.71 -34.39
CA GLN A 548 12.68 -68.93 -33.78
C GLN A 548 13.39 -69.53 -32.54
N GLN A 549 12.70 -69.53 -31.40
CA GLN A 549 12.38 -70.68 -30.50
C GLN A 549 11.82 -70.13 -29.16
N THR A 550 10.51 -70.19 -28.88
CA THR A 550 9.78 -71.25 -28.16
C THR A 550 10.38 -71.71 -26.82
N GLY A 551 9.61 -71.60 -25.72
CA GLY A 551 9.66 -72.60 -24.64
C GLY A 551 9.59 -72.09 -23.20
N LEU A 552 8.37 -72.10 -22.65
CA LEU A 552 7.93 -72.56 -21.32
C LEU A 552 8.79 -72.42 -20.03
N GLU A 553 8.10 -71.85 -19.04
CA GLU A 553 7.88 -72.32 -17.65
C GLU A 553 8.94 -72.18 -16.52
N ARG A 554 8.47 -71.45 -15.49
CA ARG A 554 8.36 -71.78 -14.05
C ARG A 554 9.61 -71.84 -13.14
N VAL A 555 9.50 -70.98 -12.10
CA VAL A 555 9.67 -71.24 -10.66
C VAL A 555 11.11 -71.38 -10.11
N GLY A 556 11.41 -70.59 -9.08
CA GLY A 556 12.24 -71.07 -7.96
C GLY A 556 13.27 -70.10 -7.39
N SER A 557 12.86 -69.39 -6.33
CA SER A 557 13.59 -69.05 -5.11
C SER A 557 15.13 -68.98 -5.05
N ALA A 558 15.56 -67.79 -4.60
CA ALA A 558 16.35 -67.54 -3.37
C ALA A 558 17.90 -67.59 -3.38
N LYS A 559 18.39 -66.65 -2.54
CA LYS A 559 19.67 -66.54 -1.79
C LYS A 559 20.80 -65.65 -2.35
N GLN A 560 20.94 -64.52 -1.63
CA GLN A 560 22.15 -63.96 -0.99
C GLN A 560 23.52 -64.31 -1.56
N VAL A 561 24.31 -63.26 -1.86
CA VAL A 561 25.74 -63.16 -1.54
C VAL A 561 26.06 -61.71 -1.14
N GLU A 562 26.79 -61.55 -0.04
CA GLU A 562 27.35 -60.33 0.54
C GLU A 562 28.65 -59.86 -0.17
N ASP A 563 29.02 -58.61 0.17
CA ASP A 563 30.39 -58.09 0.38
C ASP A 563 31.09 -57.25 -0.73
N PRO A 564 32.10 -56.40 -0.40
CA PRO A 564 31.99 -54.93 -0.41
C PRO A 564 33.26 -54.26 -1.02
N ASN A 565 33.52 -52.98 -0.66
CA ASN A 565 34.70 -52.13 -0.92
C ASN A 565 34.76 -51.36 -2.25
N ASP A 566 34.67 -50.03 -2.18
CA ASP A 566 35.85 -49.15 -2.17
C ASP A 566 35.45 -47.70 -1.80
N THR A 567 35.78 -47.20 -0.60
CA THR A 567 36.99 -46.41 -0.25
C THR A 567 37.17 -45.13 -1.09
N PHE A 568 36.85 -43.95 -0.53
CA PHE A 568 37.64 -42.72 -0.71
C PHE A 568 37.46 -41.80 0.52
N LEU A 569 38.60 -41.51 1.15
CA LEU A 569 38.81 -40.56 2.24
C LEU A 569 38.86 -39.13 1.68
N ASP A 570 38.30 -38.16 2.41
CA ASP A 570 39.10 -37.09 3.02
C ASP A 570 38.24 -36.30 4.03
N GLN A 571 38.75 -36.23 5.26
CA GLN A 571 38.26 -35.40 6.36
C GLN A 571 38.98 -34.05 6.34
N GLU A 572 38.27 -32.98 6.66
CA GLU A 572 38.87 -31.88 7.44
C GLU A 572 37.89 -31.40 8.51
N VAL A 573 38.46 -31.20 9.69
CA VAL A 573 37.87 -31.08 11.02
C VAL A 573 37.92 -29.61 11.45
N ILE A 574 36.87 -29.09 12.10
CA ILE A 574 37.04 -28.08 13.17
C ILE A 574 36.08 -28.43 14.32
N GLU A 575 36.69 -28.61 15.49
CA GLU A 575 36.12 -29.08 16.75
C GLU A 575 35.26 -28.04 17.49
N GLU A 576 34.26 -28.58 18.19
CA GLU A 576 33.49 -27.98 19.25
C GLU A 576 34.22 -28.28 20.58
N THR A 577 34.49 -27.26 21.40
CA THR A 577 35.11 -27.42 22.73
C THR A 577 34.11 -27.04 23.81
N THR A 578 33.78 -28.00 24.67
CA THR A 578 33.00 -27.86 25.91
C THR A 578 33.91 -27.91 27.14
N LEU A 579 33.33 -27.51 28.30
CA LEU A 579 33.71 -27.72 29.73
C LEU A 579 34.00 -26.41 30.51
N PRO A 580 33.83 -26.37 31.87
CA PRO A 580 32.87 -27.07 32.74
C PRO A 580 32.22 -26.20 33.87
N GLU A 581 31.37 -26.86 34.68
CA GLU A 581 30.68 -26.42 35.91
C GLU A 581 31.58 -26.09 37.13
N ASN A 582 31.05 -25.22 38.02
CA ASN A 582 31.03 -25.18 39.52
C ASN A 582 30.95 -23.69 39.97
N ASP A 583 30.29 -23.22 41.03
CA ASP A 583 29.93 -23.81 42.33
C ASP A 583 28.81 -22.98 43.02
N THR A 584 27.99 -23.69 43.81
CA THR A 584 27.28 -23.35 45.06
C THR A 584 27.02 -21.90 45.51
N GLU A 585 25.77 -21.58 45.88
CA GLU A 585 25.44 -21.11 47.24
C GLU A 585 23.96 -21.29 47.62
N THR A 586 23.76 -21.73 48.84
CA THR A 586 22.52 -22.14 49.53
C THR A 586 21.88 -20.99 50.32
N ASN A 587 20.53 -20.91 50.36
CA ASN A 587 19.79 -20.68 51.62
C ASN A 587 18.29 -21.10 51.50
N PRO A 588 17.66 -21.70 52.54
CA PRO A 588 16.35 -22.35 52.49
C PRO A 588 15.24 -21.55 53.22
N ASP A 589 14.09 -22.22 53.46
CA ASP A 589 12.83 -21.83 54.15
C ASP A 589 11.71 -21.41 53.18
N LEU A 590 10.58 -22.13 53.01
CA LEU A 590 9.63 -22.62 54.02
C LEU A 590 8.82 -23.87 53.55
N VAL A 591 8.35 -24.59 54.56
CA VAL A 591 7.65 -25.90 54.66
C VAL A 591 6.36 -26.08 53.80
N PRO A 592 6.02 -27.32 53.38
CA PRO A 592 4.76 -27.66 52.72
C PRO A 592 3.67 -28.08 53.73
N GLU A 593 2.42 -27.64 53.52
CA GLU A 593 1.25 -28.23 54.17
C GLU A 593 0.52 -29.18 53.22
N SER A 594 0.17 -30.34 53.77
CA SER A 594 -0.38 -31.50 53.10
C SER A 594 -1.73 -31.88 53.70
N VAL A 595 -2.66 -32.34 52.84
CA VAL A 595 -3.72 -33.36 53.09
C VAL A 595 -5.04 -32.84 53.74
N PRO A 596 -6.25 -33.47 53.61
CA PRO A 596 -6.77 -34.53 52.69
C PRO A 596 -8.11 -34.19 51.97
N ALA A 597 -8.47 -35.04 50.99
CA ALA A 597 -9.85 -35.30 50.58
C ALA A 597 -10.59 -36.26 51.54
N PRO A 598 -11.94 -36.22 51.63
CA PRO A 598 -12.71 -37.36 52.11
C PRO A 598 -13.65 -37.97 51.05
N SER A 599 -13.55 -39.30 51.00
CA SER A 599 -14.54 -40.35 50.67
C SER A 599 -15.95 -40.00 50.18
N GLN A 600 -16.31 -40.71 49.11
CA GLN A 600 -17.55 -41.47 48.85
C GLN A 600 -18.83 -41.12 49.62
N ASN A 601 -19.88 -40.81 48.83
CA ASN A 601 -21.12 -41.56 48.77
C ASN A 601 -21.76 -41.42 47.39
#